data_AF-A0A2T4D6G5-F1
#
_entry.id   AF-A0A2T4D6G5-F1
#
_cell.length_a   1.000
_cell.length_b   1.000
_cell.length_c   1.000
_cell.angle_alpha   90.00
_cell.angle_beta   90.00
_cell.angle_gamma   90.00
#
_symmetry.space_group_name_H-M   'P 1'
#
loop_
_entity.id
_entity.type
_entity.pdbx_description
1 polymer ?
#
loop_
_entity_poly.entity_id
_entity_poly.type
_entity_poly.pdbx_seq_one_letter_code
_entity_poly.pdbx_strand_id
1 'polypeptide(L)'
;MVAIRARLQQARQQREQLQRWRQLPQFVRADARFVETADGRRFVNFASNDYLRLSDHPLVKRSFADAVVTYGSGGRASPLVTGLSQPHTNLQRCLAEYLNREQVLLFS
;
A
#
# COMPACT_ATOMS: atom_id res chain seq x y z
N MET A 1 -6.12 -33.99 -2.77
CA MET A 1 -6.39 -32.82 -1.90
C MET A 1 -5.96 -33.00 -0.43
N VAL A 2 -6.04 -34.19 0.17
CA VAL A 2 -5.65 -34.43 1.59
C VAL A 2 -4.16 -34.16 1.88
N ALA A 3 -3.25 -34.50 0.96
CA ALA A 3 -1.80 -34.36 1.15
C ALA A 3 -1.33 -32.89 1.31
N ILE A 4 -1.93 -31.95 0.58
CA ILE A 4 -1.57 -30.51 0.69
C ILE A 4 -1.99 -29.97 2.05
N ARG A 5 -3.18 -30.34 2.55
CA ARG A 5 -3.68 -29.88 3.84
C ARG A 5 -2.79 -30.34 5.00
N ALA A 6 -2.36 -31.60 4.99
CA ALA A 6 -1.44 -32.14 5.99
C ALA A 6 -0.08 -31.42 5.97
N ARG A 7 0.48 -31.17 4.77
CA ARG A 7 1.74 -30.43 4.62
C ARG A 7 1.64 -28.98 5.12
N LEU A 8 0.52 -28.30 4.85
CA LEU A 8 0.28 -26.95 5.36
C LEU A 8 0.16 -26.92 6.88
N GLN A 9 -0.51 -27.90 7.50
CA GLN A 9 -0.63 -28.02 8.95
C GLN A 9 0.73 -28.26 9.62
N GLN A 10 1.53 -29.18 9.08
CA GLN A 10 2.87 -29.44 9.59
C GLN A 10 3.76 -28.20 9.48
N ALA A 11 3.73 -27.50 8.34
CA ALA A 11 4.50 -26.27 8.12
C ALA A 11 4.06 -25.12 9.04
N ARG A 12 2.78 -25.07 9.42
CA ARG A 12 2.26 -24.13 10.42
C ARG A 12 2.78 -24.48 11.82
N GLN A 13 2.60 -25.72 12.27
CA GLN A 13 3.06 -26.18 13.58
C GLN A 13 4.57 -25.93 13.77
N GLN A 14 5.37 -26.24 12.75
CA GLN A 14 6.81 -25.99 12.77
C GLN A 14 7.13 -24.49 12.91
N ARG A 15 6.37 -23.60 12.27
CA ARG A 15 6.55 -22.14 12.42
C ARG A 15 6.13 -21.64 13.80
N GLU A 16 5.06 -22.18 14.36
CA GLU A 16 4.60 -21.85 15.72
C GLU A 16 5.64 -22.29 16.77
N GLN A 17 6.15 -23.52 16.67
CA GLN A 17 7.23 -24.02 17.56
C GLN A 17 8.49 -23.16 17.51
N LEU A 18 8.84 -22.66 16.33
CA LEU A 18 10.02 -21.82 16.12
C LEU A 18 9.76 -20.32 16.34
N GLN A 19 8.58 -19.92 16.83
CA GLN A 19 8.21 -18.51 17.03
C GLN A 19 8.33 -17.65 15.75
N ARG A 20 8.19 -18.27 14.57
CA ARG A 20 8.20 -17.61 13.25
C ARG A 20 6.79 -17.41 12.70
N TRP A 21 5.77 -17.81 13.45
CA TRP A 21 4.40 -17.53 13.10
C TRP A 21 4.08 -16.06 13.41
N ARG A 22 3.59 -15.34 12.40
CA ARG A 22 3.20 -13.94 12.54
C ARG A 22 1.69 -13.85 12.63
N GLN A 23 1.21 -13.06 13.57
CA GLN A 23 -0.19 -12.66 13.64
C GLN A 23 -0.32 -11.24 13.12
N LEU A 24 -1.38 -10.96 12.36
CA LEU A 24 -1.68 -9.62 11.92
C LEU A 24 -2.34 -8.87 13.09
N PRO A 25 -1.72 -7.80 13.62
CA PRO A 25 -2.39 -6.97 14.60
C PRO A 25 -3.58 -6.26 13.95
N GLN A 26 -4.63 -6.06 14.73
CA GLN A 26 -5.79 -5.28 14.30
C GLN A 26 -5.74 -3.90 14.96
N PHE A 27 -5.81 -2.87 14.13
CA PHE A 27 -5.84 -1.48 14.54
C PHE A 27 -7.13 -0.84 14.04
N VAL A 28 -7.81 -0.08 14.90
CA VAL A 28 -9.02 0.68 14.54
C VAL A 28 -8.61 1.92 13.75
N ARG A 29 -7.46 2.50 14.10
CA ARG A 29 -6.89 3.66 13.43
C ARG A 29 -5.37 3.59 13.47
N ALA A 30 -4.73 3.95 12.36
CA ALA A 30 -3.29 4.15 12.29
C ALA A 30 -2.99 5.35 11.39
N ASP A 31 -2.20 6.29 11.89
CA ASP A 31 -1.61 7.38 11.12
C ASP A 31 -0.09 7.43 11.37
N ALA A 32 0.60 8.41 10.77
CA ALA A 32 2.05 8.57 10.92
C ALA A 32 2.53 8.73 12.37
N ARG A 33 1.67 9.20 13.28
CA ARG A 33 2.03 9.56 14.66
C ARG A 33 1.48 8.60 15.70
N PHE A 34 0.30 8.05 15.47
CA PHE A 34 -0.38 7.21 16.44
C PHE A 34 -1.03 5.99 15.81
N VAL A 35 -1.11 4.93 16.61
CA VAL A 35 -1.88 3.73 16.30
C VAL A 35 -2.78 3.40 17.48
N GLU A 36 -4.00 2.98 17.19
CA GLU A 36 -5.04 2.63 18.15
C GLU A 36 -5.46 1.18 17.95
N THR A 37 -5.33 0.36 18.99
CA THR A 37 -5.70 -1.05 18.99
C THR A 37 -7.20 -1.24 19.20
N ALA A 38 -7.71 -2.42 18.84
CA ALA A 38 -9.14 -2.76 18.98
C ALA A 38 -9.67 -2.68 20.43
N ASP A 39 -8.80 -2.76 21.43
CA ASP A 39 -9.12 -2.61 22.85
C ASP A 39 -9.00 -1.16 23.35
N GLY A 40 -8.90 -0.18 22.43
CA GLY A 40 -8.92 1.26 22.74
C GLY A 40 -7.59 1.84 23.24
N ARG A 41 -6.50 1.05 23.26
CA ARG A 41 -5.19 1.58 23.64
C ARG A 41 -4.56 2.35 22.49
N ARG A 42 -3.95 3.49 22.81
CA ARG A 42 -3.28 4.36 21.85
C ARG A 42 -1.78 4.41 22.12
N PHE A 43 -0.99 4.20 21.07
CA PHE A 43 0.47 4.20 21.11
C PHE A 43 1.03 5.22 20.13
N VAL A 44 2.23 5.73 20.43
CA VAL A 44 3.02 6.50 19.46
C VAL A 44 3.51 5.52 18.37
N ASN A 45 3.30 5.88 17.11
CA ASN A 45 3.57 5.01 15.98
C ASN A 45 5.02 5.14 15.49
N PHE A 46 5.91 4.35 16.08
CA PHE A 46 7.30 4.20 15.59
C PHE A 46 7.47 3.12 14.51
N ALA A 47 6.37 2.51 14.05
CA ALA A 47 6.38 1.43 13.07
C ALA A 47 5.81 1.86 11.70
N SER A 48 5.52 3.15 11.52
CA SER A 48 5.00 3.69 10.26
C SER A 48 6.13 3.94 9.25
N ASN A 49 5.81 3.77 7.96
CA ASN A 49 6.65 4.21 6.83
C ASN A 49 6.28 5.62 6.34
N ASP A 50 5.33 6.31 6.98
CA ASP A 50 4.88 7.64 6.57
C ASP A 50 5.78 8.74 7.15
N TYR A 51 7.04 8.75 6.72
CA TYR A 51 8.09 9.63 7.25
C TYR A 51 7.78 11.12 7.11
N LEU A 52 7.12 11.50 6.01
CA LEU A 52 6.79 12.88 5.68
C LEU A 52 5.34 13.25 6.02
N ARG A 53 4.58 12.31 6.61
CA ARG A 53 3.15 12.47 6.91
C ARG A 53 2.31 12.83 5.67
N LEU A 54 2.71 12.34 4.49
CA LEU A 54 2.04 12.64 3.23
C LEU A 54 0.78 11.81 3.01
N SER A 55 0.65 10.66 3.68
CA SER A 55 -0.55 9.81 3.56
C SER A 55 -1.84 10.53 3.95
N ASP A 56 -1.73 11.51 4.86
CA ASP A 56 -2.85 12.26 5.42
C ASP A 56 -2.84 13.74 5.06
N HIS A 57 -1.93 14.16 4.17
CA HIS A 57 -1.76 15.56 3.80
C HIS A 57 -2.99 16.06 3.02
N PRO A 58 -3.58 17.23 3.39
CA PRO A 58 -4.83 17.71 2.80
C PRO A 58 -4.80 17.84 1.26
N LEU A 59 -3.69 18.34 0.71
CA LEU A 59 -3.53 18.47 -0.74
C LEU A 59 -3.49 17.11 -1.44
N VAL A 60 -2.85 16.10 -0.85
CA VAL A 60 -2.76 14.76 -1.44
C VAL A 60 -4.15 14.11 -1.48
N LYS A 61 -4.89 14.18 -0.36
CA LYS A 61 -6.26 13.64 -0.28
C LYS A 61 -7.21 14.31 -1.25
N ARG A 62 -7.14 15.64 -1.37
CA ARG A 62 -7.97 16.40 -2.31
C ARG A 62 -7.65 16.05 -3.76
N SER A 63 -6.36 16.09 -4.15
CA SER A 63 -5.94 15.73 -5.51
C SER A 63 -6.34 14.29 -5.87
N PHE A 64 -6.27 13.35 -4.93
CA PHE A 64 -6.74 11.98 -5.13
C PHE A 64 -8.26 11.93 -5.37
N ALA A 65 -9.06 12.59 -4.52
CA ALA A 65 -10.51 12.63 -4.69
C ALA A 65 -10.91 13.25 -6.03
N ASP A 66 -10.32 14.39 -6.40
CA ASP A 66 -10.60 15.08 -7.66
C ASP A 66 -10.20 14.23 -8.88
N ALA A 67 -9.07 13.52 -8.79
CA ALA A 67 -8.63 12.59 -9.84
C ALA A 67 -9.58 11.40 -9.99
N VAL A 68 -10.10 10.84 -8.89
CA VAL A 68 -11.08 9.74 -8.94
C VAL A 68 -12.38 10.20 -9.61
N VAL A 69 -12.86 11.41 -9.31
CA VAL A 69 -14.04 11.99 -9.96
C VAL A 69 -13.81 12.21 -11.46
N THR A 70 -12.62 12.68 -11.84
CA THR A 70 -12.30 13.06 -13.23
C THR A 70 -11.95 11.86 -14.11
N TYR A 71 -11.14 10.93 -13.61
CA TYR A 71 -10.53 9.84 -14.39
C TYR A 71 -11.06 8.45 -14.01
N GLY A 72 -11.82 8.34 -12.91
CA GLY A 72 -12.24 7.06 -12.32
C GLY A 72 -11.20 6.48 -11.35
N SER A 73 -11.57 5.39 -10.68
CA SER A 73 -10.78 4.77 -9.61
C SER A 73 -9.76 3.72 -10.07
N GLY A 74 -9.67 3.41 -11.36
CA GLY A 74 -8.75 2.39 -11.87
C GLY A 74 -8.50 2.48 -13.37
N GLY A 75 -7.40 1.87 -13.83
CA GLY A 75 -6.95 1.94 -15.22
C GLY A 75 -7.82 1.16 -16.22
N ARG A 76 -8.67 0.24 -15.77
CA ARG A 76 -9.60 -0.60 -16.58
C ARG A 76 -8.96 -1.53 -17.63
N ALA A 77 -7.69 -1.34 -17.95
CA ALA A 77 -6.89 -2.21 -18.82
C ALA A 77 -5.39 -2.01 -18.55
N SER A 78 -4.54 -2.74 -19.27
CA SER A 78 -3.09 -2.51 -19.26
C SER A 78 -2.74 -1.21 -20.01
N PRO A 79 -1.56 -0.61 -19.74
CA PRO A 79 -1.10 0.57 -20.47
C PRO A 79 -1.07 0.41 -22.00
N LEU A 80 -0.79 -0.80 -22.49
CA LEU A 80 -0.71 -1.12 -23.92
C LEU A 80 -2.06 -1.22 -24.63
N VAL A 81 -3.16 -1.30 -23.89
CA VAL A 81 -4.51 -1.40 -24.47
C VAL A 81 -5.22 -0.06 -24.33
N THR A 82 -5.73 0.25 -23.14
CA THR A 82 -6.46 1.49 -22.85
C THR A 82 -6.21 2.01 -21.43
N GLY A 83 -5.25 1.43 -20.71
CA GLY A 83 -4.98 1.73 -19.30
C GLY A 83 -4.05 2.92 -19.04
N LEU A 84 -3.41 3.46 -20.08
CA LEU A 84 -2.48 4.58 -19.94
C LEU A 84 -3.24 5.92 -20.03
N SER A 85 -3.71 6.41 -18.88
CA SER A 85 -4.35 7.73 -18.78
C SER A 85 -3.36 8.89 -18.60
N GLN A 86 -3.83 10.13 -18.81
CA GLN A 86 -3.04 11.36 -18.69
C GLN A 86 -2.31 11.52 -17.33
N PRO A 87 -2.91 11.19 -16.17
CA PRO A 87 -2.20 11.19 -14.89
C PRO A 87 -0.95 10.30 -14.88
N HIS A 88 -0.98 9.14 -15.55
CA HIS A 88 0.17 8.25 -15.62
C HIS A 88 1.33 8.89 -16.39
N THR A 89 1.07 9.44 -17.58
CA THR A 89 2.11 10.06 -18.41
C THR A 89 2.70 11.30 -17.76
N ASN A 90 1.86 12.10 -17.07
CA ASN A 90 2.32 13.25 -16.30
C ASN A 90 3.21 12.83 -15.12
N LEU A 91 2.82 11.78 -14.39
CA LEU A 91 3.62 11.25 -13.27
C LEU A 91 4.96 10.69 -13.76
N GLN A 92 4.98 9.95 -14.87
CA GLN A 92 6.22 9.44 -15.47
C GLN A 92 7.19 10.58 -15.80
N ARG A 93 6.70 11.65 -16.44
CA ARG A 93 7.52 12.83 -16.75
C ARG A 93 8.06 13.51 -15.50
N CYS A 94 7.19 13.79 -14.54
CA CYS A 94 7.57 14.43 -13.28
C CYS A 94 8.61 13.61 -12.51
N LEU A 95 8.47 12.29 -12.47
CA LEU A 95 9.43 11.40 -11.81
C LEU A 95 10.74 11.29 -12.58
N ALA A 96 10.71 11.25 -13.91
CA ALA A 96 11.90 11.25 -14.75
C ALA A 96 12.74 12.52 -14.52
N GLU A 97 12.08 13.69 -14.49
CA GLU A 97 12.71 14.97 -14.16
C GLU A 97 13.26 14.97 -12.72
N TYR A 98 12.45 14.58 -11.74
CA TYR A 98 12.84 14.59 -10.32
C TYR A 98 14.03 13.64 -10.02
N LEU A 99 14.04 12.46 -10.62
CA LEU A 99 15.09 11.46 -10.43
C LEU A 99 16.30 11.68 -11.35
N ASN A 100 16.25 12.67 -12.24
CA ASN A 100 17.23 12.89 -13.30
C ASN A 100 17.48 11.61 -14.12
N ARG A 101 16.42 11.10 -14.74
CA ARG A 101 16.43 9.91 -15.61
C ARG A 101 15.71 10.22 -16.92
N GLU A 102 16.10 9.52 -17.97
CA GLU A 102 15.51 9.74 -19.30
C GLU A 102 14.03 9.32 -19.36
N GLN A 103 13.68 8.22 -18.69
CA GLN A 103 12.33 7.65 -18.67
C GLN A 103 12.04 6.96 -17.34
N VAL A 104 10.75 6.89 -16.99
CA VAL A 104 10.23 6.17 -15.82
C VAL A 104 9.03 5.32 -16.24
N LEU A 105 8.94 4.11 -15.71
CA LEU A 105 7.79 3.21 -15.87
C LEU A 105 7.08 3.03 -14.52
N LEU A 106 5.75 3.02 -14.55
CA LEU A 106 4.90 2.81 -13.38
C LEU A 106 4.57 1.31 -13.22
N PHE A 107 4.43 0.87 -11.98
CA PHE A 107 3.94 -0.46 -11.61
C PHE A 107 2.60 -0.32 -10.88
N SER A 108 1.65 -1.20 -11.19
CA SER A 108 0.28 -1.22 -10.67
C SER A 108 -0.10 -2.60 -10.16
#